data_AF-A0A2W5YLX7-F1
#
_entry.id   AF-A0A2W5YLX7-F1
#
_cell.length_a   1.000
_cell.length_b   1.000
_cell.length_c   1.000
_cell.angle_alpha   90.00
_cell.angle_beta   90.00
_cell.angle_gamma   90.00
#
_symmetry.space_group_name_H-M   'P 1'
#
loop_
_entity.id
_entity.type
_entity.pdbx_description
1 polymer ?
#
loop_
_entity_poly.entity_id
_entity_poly.type
_entity_poly.pdbx_seq_one_letter_code
_entity_poly.pdbx_strand_id
1 'polypeptide(L)'
;MASAAAALNPGELKAVVYDAPVLRYYLTRNSGTRFRLVGQVFEKQLYGIGLQQESPFRLAINRALLALNERGFMTQLEKKWFGSTPEL
;
A
#
# COMPACT_ATOMS: atom_id res chain seq x y z
N MET A 1 6.32 8.18 8.69
CA MET A 1 7.34 7.53 7.82
C MET A 1 8.56 8.40 7.54
N ALA A 2 8.41 9.71 7.28
CA ALA A 2 9.54 10.60 6.95
C ALA A 2 10.69 10.59 7.99
N SER A 3 10.37 10.56 9.29
CA SER A 3 11.38 10.45 10.36
C SER A 3 12.10 9.10 10.40
N ALA A 4 11.35 7.99 10.27
CA ALA A 4 11.92 6.64 10.24
C ALA A 4 12.81 6.39 9.00
N ALA A 5 12.41 6.93 7.84
CA ALA A 5 13.21 6.85 6.62
C ALA A 5 14.48 7.71 6.72
N ALA A 6 14.42 8.87 7.39
CA ALA A 6 15.59 9.70 7.65
C ALA A 6 16.60 9.00 8.59
N ALA A 7 16.13 8.28 9.61
CA ALA A 7 16.99 7.56 10.56
C ALA A 7 17.58 6.24 10.02
N LEU A 8 17.07 5.72 8.89
CA LEU A 8 17.69 4.61 8.15
C LEU A 8 18.97 5.03 7.41
N ASN A 9 19.08 6.30 6.97
CA ASN A 9 20.25 6.80 6.22
C ASN A 9 21.55 6.90 7.04
N PRO A 10 21.56 7.39 8.30
CA PRO A 10 22.79 7.48 9.10
C PRO A 10 23.21 6.15 9.75
N GLY A 11 22.53 5.03 9.47
CA GLY A 11 22.84 3.72 10.07
C GLY A 11 22.36 3.56 11.51
N GLU A 12 21.57 4.52 12.01
CA GLU A 12 21.00 4.53 13.36
C GLU A 12 19.87 3.48 13.50
N LEU A 13 19.17 3.18 12.40
CA LEU A 13 18.20 2.10 12.29
C LEU A 13 18.62 1.09 11.21
N LYS A 14 18.56 -0.21 11.54
CA LYS A 14 18.90 -1.31 10.61
C LYS A 14 17.73 -1.76 9.73
N ALA A 15 16.49 -1.59 10.19
CA ALA A 15 15.28 -1.98 9.48
C ALA A 15 14.06 -1.20 9.99
N VAL A 16 13.02 -1.07 9.16
CA VAL A 16 11.72 -0.51 9.54
C VAL A 16 10.64 -1.50 9.11
N VAL A 17 9.74 -1.84 10.03
CA VAL A 17 8.56 -2.66 9.76
C VAL A 17 7.34 -1.75 9.73
N TYR A 18 6.62 -1.76 8.61
CA TYR A 18 5.44 -0.94 8.41
C TYR A 18 4.58 -1.49 7.26
N ASP A 19 3.41 -0.90 7.05
CA ASP A 19 2.47 -1.28 6.00
C ASP A 19 3.13 -1.32 4.62
N ALA A 20 3.03 -2.49 3.97
CA ALA A 20 3.66 -2.74 2.67
C ALA A 20 3.26 -1.72 1.59
N PRO A 21 1.98 -1.29 1.44
CA PRO A 21 1.62 -0.27 0.45
C PRO A 21 2.27 1.08 0.72
N VAL A 22 2.38 1.50 1.98
CA VAL A 22 3.02 2.77 2.34
C VAL A 22 4.51 2.75 2.01
N LEU A 23 5.19 1.66 2.37
CA LEU A 23 6.60 1.46 2.05
C LEU A 23 6.83 1.41 0.53
N ARG A 24 5.97 0.71 -0.21
CA ARG A 24 6.05 0.60 -1.67
C ARG A 24 5.87 1.95 -2.36
N TYR A 25 4.90 2.75 -1.90
CA TYR A 25 4.69 4.12 -2.39
C TYR A 25 5.89 5.03 -2.10
N TYR A 26 6.49 4.90 -0.92
CA TYR A 26 7.66 5.67 -0.56
C TYR A 26 8.85 5.35 -1.47
N LEU A 27 9.12 4.06 -1.73
CA LEU A 27 10.22 3.65 -2.61
C LEU A 27 10.01 4.06 -4.06
N THR A 28 8.79 3.99 -4.60
CA THR A 28 8.52 4.47 -5.97
C THR A 28 8.69 5.97 -6.12
N ARG A 29 8.44 6.75 -5.07
CA ARG A 29 8.68 8.21 -5.07
C ARG A 29 10.14 8.59 -4.78
N ASN A 30 10.91 7.71 -4.15
CA ASN A 30 12.28 7.96 -3.71
C ASN A 30 13.26 6.95 -4.35
N SER A 31 13.24 6.87 -5.69
CA SER A 31 14.02 5.91 -6.49
C SER A 31 15.55 6.06 -6.38
N GLY A 32 16.05 7.13 -5.77
CA GLY A 32 17.48 7.34 -5.48
C GLY A 32 17.95 6.80 -4.12
N THR A 33 17.08 6.15 -3.35
CA THR A 33 17.43 5.61 -2.03
C THR A 33 18.11 4.25 -2.15
N ARG A 34 19.00 3.92 -1.21
CA ARG A 34 19.61 2.58 -1.09
C ARG A 34 18.70 1.58 -0.38
N PHE A 35 17.42 1.91 -0.21
CA PHE A 35 16.47 1.11 0.55
C PHE A 35 15.77 0.10 -0.34
N ARG A 36 15.52 -1.07 0.22
CA ARG A 36 14.89 -2.21 -0.45
C ARG A 36 13.84 -2.81 0.48
N LEU A 37 12.70 -3.20 -0.09
CA LEU A 37 11.76 -4.08 0.59
C LEU A 37 12.36 -5.49 0.68
N VAL A 38 12.33 -6.09 1.88
CA VAL A 38 12.84 -7.43 2.13
C VAL A 38 11.76 -8.28 2.79
N GLY A 39 11.75 -9.57 2.45
CA GLY A 39 10.85 -10.56 3.05
C GLY A 39 9.45 -10.58 2.44
N GLN A 40 8.66 -11.54 2.92
CA GLN A 40 7.24 -11.64 2.60
C GLN A 40 6.42 -10.73 3.49
N VAL A 41 5.20 -10.40 3.06
CA VAL A 41 4.26 -9.67 3.90
C VAL A 41 3.91 -10.54 5.11
N PHE A 42 4.29 -10.09 6.30
CA PHE A 42 4.10 -10.82 7.56
C PHE A 42 2.62 -11.06 7.88
N GLU A 43 1.78 -10.08 7.59
CA GLU A 43 0.34 -10.14 7.85
C GLU A 43 -0.42 -9.47 6.71
N LYS A 44 -1.37 -10.19 6.12
CA LYS A 44 -2.21 -9.65 5.05
C LYS A 44 -3.33 -8.83 5.67
N GLN A 45 -3.14 -7.53 5.71
CA GLN A 45 -4.17 -6.59 6.13
C GLN A 45 -5.04 -6.18 4.94
N LEU A 46 -6.36 -6.33 5.10
CA LEU A 46 -7.34 -5.91 4.11
C LEU A 46 -7.87 -4.52 4.50
N TYR A 47 -7.74 -3.55 3.61
CA TYR A 47 -8.33 -2.23 3.80
C TYR A 47 -9.82 -2.24 3.42
N GLY A 48 -10.62 -1.49 4.17
CA GLY A 48 -12.06 -1.35 3.94
C GLY A 48 -12.53 0.08 4.13
N ILE A 49 -13.72 0.38 3.59
CA ILE A 49 -14.39 1.67 3.81
C ILE A 49 -15.25 1.53 5.07
N GLY A 50 -14.86 2.25 6.12
CA GLY A 50 -15.62 2.30 7.37
C GLY A 50 -16.94 3.05 7.19
N LEU A 51 -18.03 2.48 7.71
CA LEU A 51 -19.37 3.07 7.69
C LEU A 51 -19.95 3.01 9.10
N GLN A 52 -20.90 3.91 9.39
CA GLN A 52 -21.71 3.78 10.61
C GLN A 52 -22.43 2.42 10.62
N GLN A 53 -22.62 1.88 11.83
CA GLN A 53 -23.38 0.65 12.01
C GLN A 53 -24.77 0.82 11.39
N GLU A 54 -25.25 -0.23 10.71
CA GLU A 54 -26.53 -0.23 9.97
C GLU A 54 -26.67 0.80 8.83
N SER A 55 -25.56 1.38 8.36
CA SER A 55 -25.60 2.31 7.22
C SER A 55 -26.32 1.70 6.01
N PRO A 56 -27.31 2.41 5.42
CA PRO A 56 -28.02 1.94 4.24
C PRO A 56 -27.13 1.88 3.00
N PHE A 57 -25.98 2.57 3.01
CA PHE A 57 -25.06 2.65 1.88
C PHE A 57 -24.13 1.45 1.75
N ARG A 58 -24.00 0.62 2.80
CA ARG A 58 -23.09 -0.53 2.83
C ARG A 58 -23.26 -1.45 1.63
N LEU A 59 -24.50 -1.80 1.27
CA LEU A 59 -24.76 -2.69 0.14
C LEU A 59 -24.43 -2.02 -1.21
N ALA A 60 -24.81 -0.75 -1.38
CA ALA A 60 -24.56 -0.01 -2.62
C ALA A 60 -23.05 0.16 -2.86
N ILE A 61 -22.29 0.52 -1.82
CA ILE A 61 -20.83 0.67 -1.90
C ILE A 61 -20.17 -0.66 -2.24
N ASN A 62 -20.54 -1.75 -1.57
CA ASN A 62 -19.95 -3.07 -1.85
C ASN A 62 -20.23 -3.53 -3.29
N ARG A 63 -21.44 -3.31 -3.81
CA ARG A 63 -21.77 -3.64 -5.21
C ARG A 63 -20.96 -2.80 -6.20
N ALA A 64 -20.79 -1.51 -5.94
CA ALA A 64 -19.98 -0.64 -6.77
C ALA A 64 -18.51 -1.08 -6.77
N LEU A 65 -17.95 -1.39 -5.59
CA LEU A 65 -16.58 -1.91 -5.47
C LEU A 65 -16.39 -3.24 -6.21
N LEU A 66 -17.35 -4.15 -6.13
CA LEU A 66 -17.32 -5.42 -6.86
C LEU A 66 -17.31 -5.18 -8.37
N ALA A 67 -18.23 -4.36 -8.89
CA ALA A 67 -18.30 -4.04 -10.31
C ALA A 67 -17.03 -3.33 -10.82
N LEU A 68 -16.41 -2.47 -10.01
CA LEU A 68 -15.13 -1.85 -10.33
C LEU A 68 -13.99 -2.87 -10.37
N ASN A 69 -13.97 -3.81 -9.43
CA ASN A 69 -12.97 -4.86 -9.38
C ASN A 69 -13.06 -5.79 -10.60
N GLU A 70 -14.27 -6.21 -10.99
CA GLU A 70 -14.52 -7.03 -12.18
C GLU A 70 -14.06 -6.34 -13.48
N ARG A 71 -14.11 -5.01 -13.52
CA ARG A 71 -13.60 -4.20 -14.64
C ARG A 71 -12.09 -3.96 -14.60
N GLY A 72 -11.37 -4.56 -13.64
CA GLY A 72 -9.92 -4.43 -13.48
C GLY A 72 -9.48 -3.08 -12.90
N PHE A 73 -10.38 -2.31 -12.28
CA PHE A 73 -10.05 -1.00 -11.72
C PHE A 73 -8.99 -1.08 -10.61
N MET A 74 -8.98 -2.16 -9.83
CA MET A 74 -7.95 -2.38 -8.80
C MET A 74 -6.56 -2.48 -9.40
N THR A 75 -6.40 -3.23 -10.49
CA THR A 75 -5.13 -3.34 -11.22
C THR A 75 -4.68 -1.98 -11.78
N GLN A 76 -5.63 -1.17 -12.27
CA GLN A 76 -5.32 0.19 -12.74
C GLN A 76 -4.83 1.10 -11.62
N LEU A 77 -5.46 1.03 -10.44
CA LEU A 77 -5.03 1.78 -9.26
C LEU A 77 -3.65 1.34 -8.79
N GLU A 78 -3.39 0.03 -8.75
CA GLU A 78 -2.07 -0.49 -8.38
C GLU A 78 -0.99 0.06 -9.31
N LYS A 79 -1.21 -0.02 -10.62
CA LYS A 79 -0.27 0.50 -11.62
C LYS A 79 -0.08 2.02 -11.51
N LYS A 80 -1.16 2.76 -11.22
CA LYS A 80 -1.11 4.23 -11.09
C LYS A 80 -0.26 4.67 -9.90
N TRP A 81 -0.41 4.02 -8.76
CA TRP A 81 0.22 4.45 -7.50
C TRP A 81 1.57 3.79 -7.22
N PHE A 82 1.79 2.58 -7.73
CA PHE A 82 3.00 1.80 -7.48
C PHE A 82 3.80 1.49 -8.74
N GLY A 83 3.35 1.93 -9.92
CA GLY A 83 4.00 1.60 -11.19
C GLY A 83 3.84 0.13 -11.58
N SER A 84 4.60 -0.30 -12.59
CA SER A 84 4.79 -1.73 -12.86
C SER A 84 5.71 -2.27 -11.76
N THR A 85 5.23 -3.23 -10.99
CA THR A 85 6.01 -3.93 -9.95
C THR A 85 7.40 -4.26 -10.51
N PRO A 86 8.51 -3.83 -9.88
CA PRO A 86 9.79 -4.47 -10.13
C PRO A 86 9.59 -5.94 -9.76
N GLU A 87 9.89 -6.85 -10.69
CA GLU A 87 9.93 -8.28 -10.39
C GLU A 87 10.77 -8.46 -9.12
N LEU A 88 10.19 -9.15 -8.14
CA LEU A 88 10.88 -9.51 -6.89
C LEU A 88 12.05 -10.44 -7.18
#